data_AF-A0A969F1K1-F1
#
_entry.id   AF-A0A969F1K1-F1
#
_cell.length_a   1.000
_cell.length_b   1.000
_cell.length_c   1.000
_cell.angle_alpha   90.00
_cell.angle_beta   90.00
_cell.angle_gamma   90.00
#
_symmetry.space_group_name_H-M   'P 1'
#
loop_
_entity.id
_entity.type
_entity.pdbx_description
1 polymer ?
#
loop_
_entity_poly.entity_id
_entity_poly.type
_entity_poly.pdbx_seq_one_letter_code
_entity_poly.pdbx_strand_id
1 'polypeptide(L)'
;MFSLNDYNGSPLSDAQLTARHINEPLYEISQIKGTSETHPSLSPNDEFAGFELWNYTLSADFERPNNMKGSYVRSALLDGLSFAKAGRMNPFQYGFIGDTDTHNAAASNEEFNYTGKFAFETDPSHRLNGLPGQPAGQTQQVREFSTGGLAGVWATQNTREGIFAAMQRKETFGTSGTHVKVRFFGAWDFAGVEHSGDWIRAGYARGVPMGSELRDAPEGKAPTFIVWALKDPNSGNLDRVQIVKGWVDAEGTQHERIYNVAWSGRRTLDEVGNLPSVGNTVDVKTATYVNSIGNAELFSVWTDPAFDAALHAFYYVRAIEIPTPRWSTRDAVALGIDIPGGLPESITERAWSSPIWYVP
;
A
#
# COMPACT_ATOMS: atom_id res chain seq x y z
N MET A 1 17.20 -3.58 -1.41
CA MET A 1 16.57 -2.38 -2.03
C MET A 1 16.83 -1.14 -1.18
N PHE A 2 16.53 -1.21 0.12
CA PHE A 2 16.74 -0.14 1.10
C PHE A 2 18.00 -0.40 1.93
N SER A 3 19.17 -0.47 1.29
CA SER A 3 20.42 -0.68 2.01
C SER A 3 20.73 0.52 2.90
N LEU A 4 21.16 0.25 4.14
CA LEU A 4 21.71 1.26 5.07
C LEU A 4 23.21 1.53 4.82
N ASN A 5 23.80 0.76 3.92
CA ASN A 5 25.19 0.85 3.51
C ASN A 5 25.31 1.21 2.03
N ASP A 6 26.42 1.81 1.65
CA ASP A 6 26.81 2.04 0.28
C ASP A 6 27.25 0.76 -0.44
N TYR A 7 27.66 0.90 -1.70
CA TYR A 7 28.09 -0.23 -2.54
C TYR A 7 29.38 -0.92 -2.05
N ASN A 8 30.17 -0.26 -1.21
CA ASN A 8 31.36 -0.83 -0.57
C ASN A 8 31.05 -1.48 0.78
N GLY A 9 29.79 -1.44 1.23
CA GLY A 9 29.36 -1.95 2.54
C GLY A 9 29.62 -0.98 3.70
N SER A 10 30.06 0.26 3.44
CA SER A 10 30.22 1.29 4.46
C SER A 10 28.87 1.95 4.79
N PRO A 11 28.65 2.44 6.03
CA PRO A 11 27.44 3.21 6.33
C PRO A 11 27.26 4.39 5.37
N LEU A 12 26.02 4.68 4.98
CA LEU A 12 25.72 5.83 4.12
C LEU A 12 26.25 7.13 4.75
N SER A 13 26.96 7.93 3.96
CA SER A 13 27.43 9.28 4.33
C SER A 13 26.29 10.29 4.31
N ASP A 14 26.46 11.43 4.99
CA ASP A 14 25.42 12.48 5.03
C ASP A 14 25.13 13.08 3.66
N ALA A 15 26.15 13.14 2.78
CA ALA A 15 25.98 13.54 1.39
C ALA A 15 25.09 12.55 0.63
N GLN A 16 25.26 11.24 0.84
CA GLN A 16 24.41 10.22 0.24
C GLN A 16 22.98 10.27 0.81
N LEU A 17 22.83 10.41 2.13
CA LEU A 17 21.49 10.55 2.75
C LEU A 17 20.73 11.76 2.18
N THR A 18 21.41 12.90 2.04
CA THR A 18 20.84 14.12 1.45
C THR A 18 20.50 13.91 -0.02
N ALA A 19 21.38 13.28 -0.79
CA ALA A 19 21.13 13.01 -2.20
C ALA A 19 19.90 12.11 -2.38
N ARG A 20 19.73 11.08 -1.57
CA ARG A 20 18.55 10.20 -1.64
C ARG A 20 17.27 10.94 -1.25
N HIS A 21 17.30 11.70 -0.16
CA HIS A 21 16.16 12.49 0.29
C HIS A 21 15.64 13.47 -0.80
N ILE A 22 16.55 14.10 -1.55
CA ILE A 22 16.19 15.07 -2.60
C ILE A 22 15.76 14.39 -3.90
N ASN A 23 16.42 13.30 -4.30
CA ASN A 23 16.26 12.71 -5.63
C ASN A 23 15.26 11.55 -5.69
N GLU A 24 14.88 10.97 -4.55
CA GLU A 24 13.95 9.83 -4.47
C GLU A 24 12.67 10.23 -3.68
N PRO A 25 11.82 11.15 -4.20
CA PRO A 25 10.67 11.63 -3.44
C PRO A 25 9.53 10.60 -3.37
N LEU A 26 9.42 9.73 -4.37
CA LEU A 26 8.33 8.77 -4.52
C LEU A 26 8.86 7.35 -4.61
N TYR A 27 8.05 6.41 -4.15
CA TYR A 27 8.33 4.98 -4.19
C TYR A 27 7.11 4.20 -4.68
N GLU A 28 7.37 3.29 -5.61
CA GLU A 28 6.41 2.32 -6.15
C GLU A 28 6.12 1.25 -5.09
N ILE A 29 5.01 1.39 -4.36
CA ILE A 29 4.64 0.46 -3.28
C ILE A 29 4.06 -0.85 -3.81
N SER A 30 3.46 -0.84 -5.01
CA SER A 30 2.80 -2.00 -5.60
C SER A 30 2.95 -2.00 -7.11
N GLN A 31 3.15 -3.21 -7.63
CA GLN A 31 3.45 -3.49 -9.02
C GLN A 31 3.06 -4.94 -9.37
N ILE A 32 2.95 -5.32 -10.66
CA ILE A 32 2.72 -6.68 -11.18
C ILE A 32 3.70 -7.72 -10.63
N LYS A 33 4.97 -7.34 -10.38
CA LYS A 33 5.97 -8.13 -9.65
C LYS A 33 5.86 -7.94 -8.14
N GLY A 34 4.65 -7.77 -7.63
CA GLY A 34 4.32 -7.78 -6.23
C GLY A 34 4.37 -6.45 -5.48
N THR A 35 4.01 -6.55 -4.20
CA THR A 35 3.81 -5.42 -3.30
C THR A 35 4.93 -5.31 -2.26
N SER A 36 5.40 -4.08 -2.03
CA SER A 36 6.53 -3.75 -1.16
C SER A 36 6.12 -3.23 0.22
N GLU A 37 4.81 -3.13 0.53
CA GLU A 37 4.33 -2.59 1.81
C GLU A 37 5.07 -3.22 3.01
N THR A 38 4.94 -4.53 3.20
CA THR A 38 5.61 -5.29 4.26
C THR A 38 5.63 -6.79 3.92
N HIS A 39 6.18 -7.61 4.82
CA HIS A 39 6.19 -9.06 4.75
C HIS A 39 5.77 -9.66 6.10
N PRO A 40 5.09 -10.84 6.15
CA PRO A 40 4.65 -11.45 7.41
C PRO A 40 5.78 -11.71 8.41
N SER A 41 7.00 -11.95 7.94
CA SER A 41 8.18 -12.12 8.81
C SER A 41 8.70 -10.83 9.43
N LEU A 42 8.32 -9.67 8.89
CA LEU A 42 8.70 -8.34 9.38
C LEU A 42 7.56 -7.73 10.21
N SER A 43 6.32 -8.00 9.81
CA SER A 43 5.08 -7.52 10.45
C SER A 43 4.17 -8.69 10.83
N PRO A 44 4.54 -9.53 11.83
CA PRO A 44 3.81 -10.76 12.15
C PRO A 44 2.41 -10.53 12.74
N ASN A 45 2.13 -9.30 13.20
CA ASN A 45 0.84 -8.90 13.75
C ASN A 45 -0.06 -8.21 12.71
N ASP A 46 0.38 -8.14 11.44
CA ASP A 46 -0.41 -7.58 10.35
C ASP A 46 -1.02 -8.71 9.51
N GLU A 47 -2.33 -8.93 9.65
CA GLU A 47 -3.04 -9.99 8.93
C GLU A 47 -3.04 -9.80 7.40
N PHE A 48 -2.65 -8.62 6.92
CA PHE A 48 -2.63 -8.24 5.52
C PHE A 48 -1.23 -8.14 4.92
N ALA A 49 -0.18 -8.48 5.68
CA ALA A 49 1.22 -8.39 5.26
C ALA A 49 1.61 -9.34 4.10
N GLY A 50 0.79 -10.35 3.80
CA GLY A 50 1.07 -11.38 2.79
C GLY A 50 0.54 -11.09 1.38
N PHE A 51 0.26 -9.83 1.04
CA PHE A 51 -0.44 -9.49 -0.20
C PHE A 51 0.50 -9.46 -1.42
N GLU A 52 0.18 -10.29 -2.43
CA GLU A 52 0.87 -10.38 -3.73
C GLU A 52 2.40 -10.19 -3.59
N LEU A 53 3.03 -11.06 -2.79
CA LEU A 53 4.46 -10.97 -2.49
C LEU A 53 5.30 -11.55 -3.61
N TRP A 54 6.39 -10.86 -3.96
CA TRP A 54 7.33 -11.32 -4.96
C TRP A 54 8.67 -11.71 -4.35
N ASN A 55 8.82 -13.00 -4.11
CA ASN A 55 10.00 -13.56 -3.46
C ASN A 55 11.03 -14.06 -4.48
N TYR A 56 11.37 -13.23 -5.47
CA TYR A 56 12.43 -13.50 -6.44
C TYR A 56 13.40 -12.32 -6.54
N THR A 57 14.70 -12.61 -6.69
CA THR A 57 15.73 -11.57 -6.84
C THR A 57 15.76 -10.94 -8.22
N LEU A 58 15.42 -11.70 -9.28
CA LEU A 58 15.26 -11.24 -10.68
C LEU A 58 14.79 -12.39 -11.62
N SER A 59 15.24 -13.62 -11.40
CA SER A 59 14.89 -14.80 -12.21
C SER A 59 14.23 -15.89 -11.37
N ALA A 60 13.35 -16.66 -12.01
CA ALA A 60 12.64 -17.79 -11.42
C ALA A 60 13.56 -18.97 -11.04
N ASP A 61 14.77 -19.02 -11.62
CA ASP A 61 15.72 -20.13 -11.47
C ASP A 61 16.75 -19.91 -10.36
N PHE A 62 16.69 -18.77 -9.67
CA PHE A 62 17.53 -18.49 -8.50
C PHE A 62 16.82 -18.85 -7.20
N GLU A 63 17.61 -19.10 -6.16
CA GLU A 63 17.08 -19.30 -4.81
C GLU A 63 16.28 -18.09 -4.37
N ARG A 64 15.08 -18.35 -3.81
CA ARG A 64 14.24 -17.29 -3.27
C ARG A 64 14.97 -16.60 -2.11
N PRO A 65 14.90 -15.26 -1.97
CA PRO A 65 15.52 -14.57 -0.86
C PRO A 65 15.00 -15.12 0.48
N ASN A 66 15.90 -15.45 1.39
CA ASN A 66 15.57 -15.85 2.76
C ASN A 66 15.63 -14.67 3.75
N ASN A 67 16.28 -13.57 3.38
CA ASN A 67 16.37 -12.36 4.18
C ASN A 67 15.48 -11.25 3.61
N MET A 68 14.48 -10.86 4.38
CA MET A 68 13.52 -9.81 4.01
C MET A 68 13.95 -8.42 4.47
N LYS A 69 14.96 -8.31 5.35
CA LYS A 69 15.43 -7.01 5.85
C LYS A 69 16.04 -6.20 4.71
N GLY A 70 15.63 -4.93 4.61
CA GLY A 70 16.07 -4.02 3.54
C GLY A 70 15.35 -4.22 2.20
N SER A 71 14.23 -4.95 2.18
CA SER A 71 13.44 -5.24 0.96
C SER A 71 12.07 -4.57 0.91
N TYR A 72 11.48 -4.20 2.06
CA TYR A 72 10.11 -3.70 2.16
C TYR A 72 10.06 -2.26 2.67
N VAL A 73 9.16 -1.45 2.11
CA VAL A 73 9.11 -0.01 2.32
C VAL A 73 8.74 0.36 3.75
N ARG A 74 7.85 -0.38 4.43
CA ARG A 74 7.48 -0.06 5.82
C ARG A 74 8.69 -0.13 6.76
N SER A 75 9.56 -1.14 6.59
CA SER A 75 10.83 -1.21 7.33
C SER A 75 11.77 -0.07 6.95
N ALA A 76 11.82 0.31 5.67
CA ALA A 76 12.62 1.46 5.23
C ALA A 76 12.14 2.78 5.85
N LEU A 77 10.82 2.97 5.99
CA LEU A 77 10.28 4.15 6.67
C LEU A 77 10.73 4.19 8.14
N LEU A 78 10.73 3.05 8.84
CA LEU A 78 11.23 2.92 10.22
C LEU A 78 12.74 3.18 10.30
N ASP A 79 13.53 2.64 9.38
CA ASP A 79 14.96 2.94 9.27
C ASP A 79 15.20 4.44 9.05
N GLY A 80 14.34 5.09 8.28
CA GLY A 80 14.32 6.53 8.06
C GLY A 80 14.12 7.33 9.34
N LEU A 81 13.18 6.91 10.19
CA LEU A 81 12.99 7.48 11.53
C LEU A 81 14.21 7.24 12.43
N SER A 82 14.87 6.09 12.33
CA SER A 82 16.11 5.81 13.07
C SER A 82 17.25 6.77 12.67
N PHE A 83 17.38 7.13 11.39
CA PHE A 83 18.30 8.19 10.96
C PHE A 83 17.92 9.55 11.56
N ALA A 84 16.64 9.91 11.52
CA ALA A 84 16.16 11.19 12.07
C ALA A 84 16.45 11.31 13.58
N LYS A 85 16.17 10.25 14.36
CA LYS A 85 16.49 10.17 15.79
C LYS A 85 17.98 10.37 16.07
N ALA A 86 18.85 9.89 15.18
CA ALA A 86 20.30 10.08 15.27
C ALA A 86 20.78 11.48 14.83
N GLY A 87 19.87 12.41 14.55
CA GLY A 87 20.17 13.75 14.04
C GLY A 87 20.66 13.77 12.59
N ARG A 88 20.36 12.71 11.83
CA ARG A 88 20.78 12.55 10.42
C ARG A 88 19.58 12.72 9.49
N MET A 89 19.87 13.02 8.23
CA MET A 89 18.83 13.13 7.19
C MET A 89 18.11 11.80 7.01
N ASN A 90 16.76 11.82 6.98
CA ASN A 90 15.94 10.66 6.65
C ASN A 90 15.94 10.45 5.12
N PRO A 91 16.59 9.40 4.58
CA PRO A 91 16.67 9.15 3.14
C PRO A 91 15.42 8.45 2.59
N PHE A 92 14.52 7.98 3.46
CA PHE A 92 13.38 7.12 3.14
C PHE A 92 12.04 7.81 3.36
N GLN A 93 12.02 9.14 3.30
CA GLN A 93 10.82 9.95 3.48
C GLN A 93 9.96 10.00 2.20
N TYR A 94 9.59 8.82 1.72
CA TYR A 94 8.90 8.60 0.45
C TYR A 94 7.43 9.01 0.50
N GLY A 95 6.90 9.44 -0.65
CA GLY A 95 5.49 9.32 -0.99
C GLY A 95 5.24 8.01 -1.76
N PHE A 96 4.00 7.56 -1.81
CA PHE A 96 3.64 6.30 -2.47
C PHE A 96 2.95 6.52 -3.81
N ILE A 97 3.28 5.66 -4.76
CA ILE A 97 2.59 5.43 -6.04
C ILE A 97 2.51 3.92 -6.29
N GLY A 98 1.69 3.49 -7.25
CA GLY A 98 1.71 2.14 -7.79
C GLY A 98 1.80 2.17 -9.30
N ASP A 99 2.27 1.10 -9.92
CA ASP A 99 2.55 1.06 -11.35
C ASP A 99 2.22 -0.32 -11.96
N THR A 100 1.90 -0.37 -13.24
CA THR A 100 1.49 -1.63 -13.90
C THR A 100 2.67 -2.48 -14.38
N ASP A 101 3.76 -1.85 -14.87
CA ASP A 101 4.97 -2.48 -15.45
C ASP A 101 4.67 -3.66 -16.41
N THR A 102 3.70 -3.47 -17.30
CA THR A 102 3.35 -4.43 -18.36
C THR A 102 4.24 -4.22 -19.60
N HIS A 103 4.73 -5.32 -20.20
CA HIS A 103 5.67 -5.36 -21.33
C HIS A 103 4.99 -5.93 -22.59
N ASN A 104 3.68 -5.75 -22.71
CA ASN A 104 2.84 -6.26 -23.79
C ASN A 104 1.95 -5.17 -24.43
N ALA A 105 2.25 -3.89 -24.15
CA ALA A 105 1.47 -2.71 -24.55
C ALA A 105 0.03 -2.64 -24.01
N ALA A 106 -0.40 -3.62 -23.22
CA ALA A 106 -1.67 -3.60 -22.51
C ALA A 106 -1.42 -3.13 -21.08
N ALA A 107 -1.91 -1.94 -20.74
CA ALA A 107 -1.81 -1.40 -19.38
C ALA A 107 -2.88 -2.01 -18.45
N SER A 108 -3.04 -3.35 -18.46
CA SER A 108 -4.05 -4.00 -17.64
C SER A 108 -3.66 -3.98 -16.16
N ASN A 109 -4.57 -3.55 -15.31
CA ASN A 109 -4.45 -3.40 -13.85
C ASN A 109 -5.70 -3.95 -13.12
N GLU A 110 -6.47 -4.78 -13.81
CA GLU A 110 -7.80 -5.22 -13.38
C GLU A 110 -7.88 -6.75 -13.47
N GLU A 111 -8.35 -7.41 -12.41
CA GLU A 111 -8.47 -8.87 -12.34
C GLU A 111 -9.36 -9.42 -13.46
N PHE A 112 -10.42 -8.70 -13.85
CA PHE A 112 -11.38 -9.14 -14.87
C PHE A 112 -10.92 -8.93 -16.32
N ASN A 113 -9.85 -8.16 -16.53
CA ASN A 113 -9.31 -7.81 -17.85
C ASN A 113 -7.79 -8.00 -17.88
N TYR A 114 -7.28 -8.97 -17.12
CA TYR A 114 -5.85 -9.24 -17.02
C TYR A 114 -5.31 -9.83 -18.32
N THR A 115 -4.24 -9.24 -18.83
CA THR A 115 -3.61 -9.64 -20.10
C THR A 115 -2.22 -10.25 -19.92
N GLY A 116 -1.79 -10.42 -18.67
CA GLY A 116 -0.42 -10.84 -18.34
C GLY A 116 0.58 -9.70 -18.36
N LYS A 117 1.82 -10.03 -18.01
CA LYS A 117 2.93 -9.08 -18.02
C LYS A 117 3.61 -9.00 -19.39
N PHE A 118 3.93 -10.13 -20.00
CA PHE A 118 4.65 -10.24 -21.28
C PHE A 118 3.72 -10.66 -22.43
N ALA A 119 4.15 -10.46 -23.68
CA ALA A 119 3.30 -10.69 -24.86
C ALA A 119 2.76 -12.13 -24.97
N PHE A 120 3.53 -13.13 -24.54
CA PHE A 120 3.12 -14.53 -24.62
C PHE A 120 2.05 -14.92 -23.59
N GLU A 121 1.84 -14.10 -22.56
CA GLU A 121 0.82 -14.28 -21.53
C GLU A 121 -0.56 -13.80 -21.97
N THR A 122 -0.72 -13.28 -23.19
CA THR A 122 -2.05 -12.85 -23.69
C THR A 122 -3.05 -14.01 -23.82
N ASP A 123 -2.56 -15.24 -23.96
CA ASP A 123 -3.36 -16.47 -23.88
C ASP A 123 -3.55 -16.89 -22.41
N PRO A 124 -4.79 -16.99 -21.89
CA PRO A 124 -5.08 -17.49 -20.54
C PRO A 124 -4.42 -18.85 -20.22
N SER A 125 -4.31 -19.74 -21.23
CA SER A 125 -3.68 -21.04 -21.06
C SER A 125 -2.18 -20.89 -20.78
N HIS A 126 -1.51 -19.92 -21.38
CA HIS A 126 -0.09 -19.66 -21.09
C HIS A 126 0.12 -19.05 -19.71
N ARG A 127 -0.81 -18.19 -19.23
CA ARG A 127 -0.74 -17.66 -17.86
C ARG A 127 -0.88 -18.75 -16.81
N LEU A 128 -1.81 -19.68 -17.05
CA LEU A 128 -2.10 -20.75 -16.11
C LEU A 128 -1.19 -21.96 -16.24
N ASN A 129 -0.73 -22.33 -17.43
CA ASN A 129 0.00 -23.58 -17.66
C ASN A 129 1.46 -23.35 -18.11
N GLY A 130 1.82 -22.11 -18.42
CA GLY A 130 3.09 -21.78 -19.06
C GLY A 130 3.07 -22.09 -20.56
N LEU A 131 4.07 -21.57 -21.27
CA LEU A 131 4.30 -21.96 -22.66
C LEU A 131 4.82 -23.41 -22.72
N PRO A 132 4.40 -24.21 -23.72
CA PRO A 132 4.94 -25.56 -23.92
C PRO A 132 6.48 -25.55 -23.99
N GLY A 133 7.12 -26.39 -23.16
CA GLY A 133 8.57 -26.53 -23.11
C GLY A 133 9.29 -25.56 -22.17
N GLN A 134 8.59 -24.65 -21.48
CA GLN A 134 9.22 -23.79 -20.47
C GLN A 134 9.52 -24.53 -19.16
N PRO A 135 10.58 -24.14 -18.43
CA PRO A 135 10.86 -24.66 -17.09
C PRO A 135 9.72 -24.38 -16.13
N ALA A 136 9.42 -25.32 -15.22
CA ALA A 136 8.36 -25.18 -14.23
C ALA A 136 8.52 -23.93 -13.34
N GLY A 137 9.75 -23.51 -13.06
CA GLY A 137 10.04 -22.28 -12.32
C GLY A 137 9.51 -21.03 -13.02
N GLN A 138 9.67 -20.93 -14.35
CA GLN A 138 9.17 -19.80 -15.13
C GLN A 138 7.64 -19.79 -15.17
N THR A 139 7.00 -20.96 -15.30
CA THR A 139 5.54 -21.06 -15.19
C THR A 139 5.05 -20.60 -13.82
N GLN A 140 5.73 -21.02 -12.74
CA GLN A 140 5.39 -20.59 -11.38
C GLN A 140 5.49 -19.06 -11.24
N GLN A 141 6.54 -18.47 -11.80
CA GLN A 141 6.76 -17.03 -11.75
C GLN A 141 5.62 -16.26 -12.43
N VAL A 142 5.15 -16.70 -13.60
CA VAL A 142 4.01 -16.08 -14.30
C VAL A 142 2.73 -16.14 -13.46
N ARG A 143 2.50 -17.25 -12.77
CA ARG A 143 1.32 -17.42 -11.89
C ARG A 143 1.32 -16.52 -10.65
N GLU A 144 2.52 -16.12 -10.20
CA GLU A 144 2.73 -15.23 -9.05
C GLU A 144 2.70 -13.73 -9.40
N PHE A 145 2.51 -13.37 -10.68
CA PHE A 145 2.23 -11.98 -11.03
C PHE A 145 0.84 -11.55 -10.51
N SER A 146 0.78 -10.33 -9.99
CA SER A 146 -0.49 -9.64 -9.68
C SER A 146 -1.05 -8.99 -10.94
N THR A 147 -2.08 -8.14 -10.82
CA THR A 147 -2.55 -7.34 -11.96
C THR A 147 -1.79 -6.03 -12.15
N GLY A 148 -1.03 -5.56 -11.17
CA GLY A 148 -0.31 -4.28 -11.26
C GLY A 148 -0.62 -3.34 -10.10
N GLY A 149 -0.34 -2.06 -10.30
CA GLY A 149 -0.76 -0.98 -9.44
C GLY A 149 -1.06 0.29 -10.23
N LEU A 150 -1.66 1.28 -9.58
CA LEU A 150 -1.91 2.59 -10.18
C LEU A 150 -1.42 3.74 -9.29
N ALA A 151 -0.97 4.81 -9.95
CA ALA A 151 -0.55 6.04 -9.32
C ALA A 151 -1.74 7.01 -9.21
N GLY A 152 -2.11 7.35 -7.99
CA GLY A 152 -3.02 8.44 -7.69
C GLY A 152 -2.27 9.72 -7.35
N VAL A 153 -2.66 10.84 -7.96
CA VAL A 153 -2.01 12.15 -7.75
C VAL A 153 -3.07 13.22 -7.49
N TRP A 154 -3.02 13.88 -6.33
CA TRP A 154 -3.89 15.02 -6.04
C TRP A 154 -3.23 16.31 -6.52
N ALA A 155 -3.45 16.64 -7.79
CA ALA A 155 -2.99 17.88 -8.39
C ALA A 155 -4.04 18.99 -8.27
N THR A 156 -3.58 20.23 -8.10
CA THR A 156 -4.45 21.42 -8.12
C THR A 156 -5.00 21.72 -9.52
N GLN A 157 -4.31 21.23 -10.55
CA GLN A 157 -4.67 21.39 -11.96
C GLN A 157 -4.15 20.21 -12.79
N ASN A 158 -4.87 19.85 -13.84
CA ASN A 158 -4.46 18.80 -14.79
C ASN A 158 -3.49 19.36 -15.84
N THR A 159 -2.32 19.83 -15.39
CA THR A 159 -1.19 20.24 -16.24
C THR A 159 0.05 19.46 -15.83
N ARG A 160 1.05 19.40 -16.71
CA ARG A 160 2.34 18.76 -16.40
C ARG A 160 2.94 19.33 -15.12
N GLU A 161 2.95 20.65 -14.98
CA GLU A 161 3.49 21.37 -13.84
C GLU A 161 2.69 21.09 -12.57
N GLY A 162 1.36 21.06 -12.65
CA GLY A 162 0.49 20.77 -11.52
C GLY A 162 0.65 19.34 -10.99
N ILE A 163 0.72 18.37 -11.91
CA ILE A 163 0.94 16.95 -11.59
C ILE A 163 2.35 16.74 -11.02
N PHE A 164 3.38 17.29 -11.68
CA PHE A 164 4.76 17.13 -11.20
C PHE A 164 4.98 17.79 -9.84
N ALA A 165 4.41 18.97 -9.60
CA ALA A 165 4.46 19.60 -8.29
C ALA A 165 3.74 18.78 -7.21
N ALA A 166 2.69 18.01 -7.56
CA ALA A 166 1.99 17.11 -6.65
C ALA A 166 2.83 15.89 -6.28
N MET A 167 3.50 15.33 -7.28
CA MET A 167 4.47 14.26 -7.09
C MET A 167 5.66 14.70 -6.21
N GLN A 168 6.22 15.89 -6.45
CA GLN A 168 7.32 16.43 -5.64
C GLN A 168 6.95 16.67 -4.17
N ARG A 169 5.73 17.17 -3.90
CA ARG A 169 5.22 17.32 -2.53
C ARG A 169 4.62 16.04 -1.95
N LYS A 170 4.69 14.91 -2.68
CA LYS A 170 4.28 13.57 -2.24
C LYS A 170 2.78 13.45 -1.92
N GLU A 171 1.95 14.31 -2.49
CA GLU A 171 0.50 14.25 -2.33
C GLU A 171 -0.11 13.22 -3.30
N THR A 172 0.32 11.98 -3.11
CA THR A 172 0.12 10.84 -3.98
C THR A 172 -0.37 9.64 -3.17
N PHE A 173 -0.83 8.62 -3.87
CA PHE A 173 -1.16 7.32 -3.30
C PHE A 173 -0.96 6.23 -4.35
N GLY A 174 -0.73 4.99 -3.90
CA GLY A 174 -0.67 3.81 -4.77
C GLY A 174 -1.90 2.93 -4.57
N THR A 175 -2.33 2.22 -5.60
CA THR A 175 -3.30 1.12 -5.49
C THR A 175 -2.70 -0.17 -5.99
N SER A 176 -3.26 -1.31 -5.61
CA SER A 176 -2.87 -2.64 -6.11
C SER A 176 -3.55 -3.04 -7.42
N GLY A 177 -4.12 -2.07 -8.14
CA GLY A 177 -4.75 -2.27 -9.43
C GLY A 177 -6.04 -1.47 -9.55
N THR A 178 -6.97 -1.66 -8.62
CA THR A 178 -8.29 -1.00 -8.68
C THR A 178 -8.20 0.51 -8.45
N HIS A 179 -9.15 1.27 -8.99
CA HIS A 179 -9.22 2.74 -8.89
C HIS A 179 -9.73 3.25 -7.54
N VAL A 180 -9.41 2.57 -6.43
CA VAL A 180 -9.73 3.05 -5.08
C VAL A 180 -9.07 4.42 -4.88
N LYS A 181 -9.86 5.40 -4.45
CA LYS A 181 -9.34 6.74 -4.11
C LYS A 181 -9.14 6.83 -2.61
N VAL A 182 -7.97 7.34 -2.20
CA VAL A 182 -7.67 7.62 -0.79
C VAL A 182 -7.21 9.06 -0.63
N ARG A 183 -7.69 9.71 0.44
CA ARG A 183 -7.22 11.03 0.84
C ARG A 183 -7.03 11.10 2.35
N PHE A 184 -5.95 11.73 2.76
CA PHE A 184 -5.49 11.72 4.15
C PHE A 184 -4.92 13.08 4.53
N PHE A 185 -5.38 13.61 5.67
CA PHE A 185 -4.92 14.87 6.26
C PHE A 185 -4.62 14.68 7.74
N GLY A 186 -3.63 15.38 8.27
CA GLY A 186 -3.27 15.39 9.69
C GLY A 186 -3.23 16.81 10.25
N ALA A 187 -3.71 17.00 11.46
CA ALA A 187 -3.66 18.28 12.19
C ALA A 187 -3.63 18.03 13.70
N TRP A 188 -3.40 19.08 14.49
CA TRP A 188 -3.55 19.03 15.95
C TRP A 188 -5.00 19.08 16.42
N ASP A 189 -5.92 19.44 15.51
CA ASP A 189 -7.33 19.57 15.83
C ASP A 189 -8.18 19.58 14.54
N PHE A 190 -9.11 18.64 14.41
CA PHE A 190 -10.17 18.62 13.40
C PHE A 190 -11.59 18.66 14.01
N ALA A 191 -11.76 19.26 15.18
CA ALA A 191 -13.06 19.43 15.82
C ALA A 191 -14.11 20.00 14.85
N GLY A 192 -15.28 19.36 14.82
CA GLY A 192 -16.43 19.74 13.99
C GLY A 192 -16.28 19.40 12.50
N VAL A 193 -15.21 18.74 12.06
CA VAL A 193 -15.12 18.24 10.69
C VAL A 193 -15.98 16.99 10.57
N GLU A 194 -16.90 17.01 9.61
CA GLU A 194 -17.79 15.90 9.27
C GLU A 194 -17.74 15.64 7.77
N HIS A 195 -18.05 14.40 7.37
CA HIS A 195 -18.09 13.98 5.97
C HIS A 195 -19.06 14.82 5.12
N SER A 196 -20.19 15.22 5.69
CA SER A 196 -21.23 16.04 5.06
C SER A 196 -20.80 17.48 4.78
N GLY A 197 -19.70 17.94 5.38
CA GLY A 197 -19.16 19.30 5.22
C GLY A 197 -18.01 19.39 4.20
N ASP A 198 -17.42 20.57 4.08
CA ASP A 198 -16.23 20.82 3.25
C ASP A 198 -14.94 20.42 3.98
N TRP A 199 -14.80 19.11 4.24
CA TRP A 199 -13.67 18.54 4.97
C TRP A 199 -12.35 18.69 4.20
N ILE A 200 -12.38 18.80 2.86
CA ILE A 200 -11.17 19.01 2.05
C ILE A 200 -10.61 20.41 2.33
N ARG A 201 -11.46 21.45 2.29
CA ARG A 201 -11.03 22.80 2.65
C ARG A 201 -10.53 22.87 4.09
N ALA A 202 -11.21 22.20 5.02
CA ALA A 202 -10.75 22.11 6.40
C ALA A 202 -9.38 21.44 6.52
N GLY A 203 -9.16 20.34 5.78
CA GLY A 203 -7.88 19.61 5.72
C GLY A 203 -6.71 20.51 5.30
N TYR A 204 -6.86 21.24 4.19
CA TYR A 204 -5.82 22.18 3.73
C TYR A 204 -5.66 23.42 4.60
N ALA A 205 -6.74 23.92 5.22
CA ALA A 205 -6.69 25.15 6.01
C ALA A 205 -6.14 24.94 7.43
N ARG A 206 -6.36 23.76 8.02
CA ARG A 206 -6.05 23.48 9.44
C ARG A 206 -4.92 22.47 9.63
N GLY A 207 -4.55 21.73 8.59
CA GLY A 207 -3.63 20.62 8.68
C GLY A 207 -2.69 20.52 7.51
N VAL A 208 -2.11 19.34 7.36
CA VAL A 208 -1.18 18.98 6.29
C VAL A 208 -1.72 17.78 5.51
N PRO A 209 -1.57 17.75 4.18
CA PRO A 209 -1.96 16.59 3.38
C PRO A 209 -0.92 15.46 3.51
N MET A 210 -1.32 14.24 3.15
CA MET A 210 -0.39 13.12 2.95
C MET A 210 0.84 13.49 2.11
N GLY A 211 1.99 12.93 2.49
CA GLY A 211 3.30 13.30 1.94
C GLY A 211 4.01 14.42 2.71
N SER A 212 3.31 15.10 3.62
CA SER A 212 3.84 16.24 4.39
C SER A 212 4.32 15.85 5.79
N GLU A 213 4.91 16.83 6.48
CA GLU A 213 5.28 16.74 7.89
C GLU A 213 4.29 17.51 8.75
N LEU A 214 3.83 16.89 9.83
CA LEU A 214 3.15 17.52 10.94
C LEU A 214 4.19 17.82 12.02
N ARG A 215 4.26 19.09 12.44
CA ARG A 215 5.27 19.61 13.38
C ARG A 215 4.61 20.40 14.50
N ASP A 216 5.40 20.74 15.51
CA ASP A 216 5.03 21.66 16.60
C ASP A 216 3.81 21.17 17.41
N ALA A 217 3.93 19.96 17.98
CA ALA A 217 2.89 19.39 18.82
C ALA A 217 2.54 20.30 20.00
N PRO A 218 1.29 20.77 20.14
CA PRO A 218 0.86 21.47 21.33
C PRO A 218 0.95 20.55 22.54
N GLU A 219 1.29 21.12 23.70
CA GLU A 219 1.39 20.36 24.94
C GLU A 219 0.09 19.57 25.23
N GLY A 220 0.23 18.26 25.45
CA GLY A 220 -0.88 17.37 25.76
C GLY A 220 -1.86 17.08 24.61
N LYS A 221 -1.56 17.49 23.37
CA LYS A 221 -2.39 17.16 22.20
C LYS A 221 -1.82 16.01 21.38
N ALA A 222 -2.72 15.17 20.88
CA ALA A 222 -2.44 14.12 19.91
C ALA A 222 -2.88 14.54 18.50
N PRO A 223 -2.21 14.06 17.44
CA PRO A 223 -2.61 14.35 16.08
C PRO A 223 -3.98 13.71 15.79
N THR A 224 -4.82 14.47 15.11
CA THR A 224 -6.10 14.02 14.57
C THR A 224 -6.00 13.96 13.05
N PHE A 225 -6.57 12.92 12.48
CA PHE A 225 -6.47 12.62 11.07
C PHE A 225 -7.85 12.50 10.42
N ILE A 226 -8.03 13.18 9.30
CA ILE A 226 -9.16 12.92 8.40
C ILE A 226 -8.72 11.85 7.43
N VAL A 227 -9.50 10.78 7.34
CA VAL A 227 -9.30 9.69 6.39
C VAL A 227 -10.54 9.52 5.55
N TRP A 228 -10.35 9.42 4.23
CA TRP A 228 -11.40 9.17 3.28
C TRP A 228 -10.97 8.13 2.25
N ALA A 229 -11.83 7.16 1.98
CA ALA A 229 -11.65 6.17 0.92
C ALA A 229 -12.94 5.97 0.12
N LEU A 230 -12.82 5.81 -1.19
CA LEU A 230 -13.91 5.53 -2.11
C LEU A 230 -13.53 4.36 -3.01
N LYS A 231 -14.44 3.39 -3.16
CA LYS A 231 -14.26 2.20 -4.00
C LYS A 231 -13.98 2.54 -5.47
N ASP A 232 -13.40 1.59 -6.19
CA ASP A 232 -13.51 1.57 -7.64
C ASP A 232 -14.96 1.19 -8.03
N PRO A 233 -15.66 1.98 -8.88
CA PRO A 233 -16.99 1.65 -9.39
C PRO A 233 -17.13 0.24 -9.99
N ASN A 234 -16.04 -0.33 -10.52
CA ASN A 234 -16.01 -1.63 -11.20
C ASN A 234 -15.45 -2.77 -10.31
N SER A 235 -15.08 -2.51 -9.06
CA SER A 235 -14.52 -3.52 -8.13
C SER A 235 -15.40 -3.76 -6.90
N GLY A 236 -14.87 -4.48 -5.92
CA GLY A 236 -15.46 -4.73 -4.60
C GLY A 236 -15.79 -3.44 -3.86
N ASN A 237 -16.72 -3.51 -2.91
CA ASN A 237 -16.90 -2.46 -1.92
C ASN A 237 -15.71 -2.46 -0.94
N LEU A 238 -15.58 -1.43 -0.11
CA LEU A 238 -14.55 -1.34 0.91
C LEU A 238 -14.91 -2.20 2.14
N ASP A 239 -13.99 -3.07 2.56
CA ASP A 239 -14.02 -3.75 3.86
C ASP A 239 -13.79 -2.72 4.96
N ARG A 240 -12.58 -2.13 4.98
CA ARG A 240 -12.08 -1.29 6.06
C ARG A 240 -11.00 -0.32 5.60
N VAL A 241 -10.78 0.69 6.42
CA VAL A 241 -9.64 1.59 6.34
C VAL A 241 -8.82 1.48 7.62
N GLN A 242 -7.51 1.37 7.43
CA GLN A 242 -6.52 1.31 8.49
C GLN A 242 -5.59 2.52 8.45
N ILE A 243 -5.12 2.95 9.61
CA ILE A 243 -3.92 3.78 9.73
C ILE A 243 -2.80 2.88 10.24
N VAL A 244 -1.71 2.81 9.48
CA VAL A 244 -0.47 2.17 9.90
C VAL A 244 0.45 3.23 10.48
N LYS A 245 0.76 3.11 11.76
CA LYS A 245 1.69 3.95 12.50
C LYS A 245 3.02 3.23 12.65
N GLY A 246 4.12 3.91 12.37
CA GLY A 246 5.47 3.49 12.77
C GLY A 246 6.14 4.55 13.62
N TRP A 247 6.94 4.15 14.61
CA TRP A 247 7.71 5.08 15.44
C TRP A 247 9.01 4.44 15.92
N VAL A 248 9.90 5.28 16.44
CA VAL A 248 11.14 4.83 17.10
C VAL A 248 11.14 5.37 18.53
N ASP A 249 11.31 4.48 19.51
CA ASP A 249 11.29 4.85 20.93
C ASP A 249 12.59 5.55 21.39
N ALA A 250 12.63 5.91 22.67
CA ALA A 250 13.78 6.58 23.27
C ALA A 250 15.06 5.73 23.19
N GLU A 251 14.92 4.40 23.29
CA GLU A 251 15.98 3.39 23.22
C GLU A 251 16.47 3.14 21.79
N GLY A 252 15.72 3.57 20.77
CA GLY A 252 16.03 3.36 19.36
C GLY A 252 15.40 2.11 18.76
N THR A 253 14.49 1.46 19.48
CA THR A 253 13.71 0.32 18.97
C THR A 253 12.63 0.83 18.02
N GLN A 254 12.52 0.17 16.87
CA GLN A 254 11.47 0.43 15.89
C GLN A 254 10.19 -0.30 16.30
N HIS A 255 9.06 0.39 16.18
CA HIS A 255 7.74 -0.13 16.49
C HIS A 255 6.76 0.17 15.38
N GLU A 256 5.76 -0.68 15.22
CA GLU A 256 4.63 -0.45 14.34
C GLU A 256 3.31 -0.83 15.03
N ARG A 257 2.23 -0.15 14.64
CA ARG A 257 0.88 -0.49 15.07
C ARG A 257 -0.13 -0.14 13.98
N ILE A 258 -1.10 -1.02 13.81
CA ILE A 258 -2.17 -0.86 12.83
C ILE A 258 -3.46 -0.57 13.59
N TYR A 259 -4.16 0.47 13.17
CA TYR A 259 -5.45 0.86 13.71
C TYR A 259 -6.52 0.72 12.65
N ASN A 260 -7.57 -0.05 12.92
CA ASN A 260 -8.79 -0.02 12.12
C ASN A 260 -9.57 1.25 12.50
N VAL A 261 -9.79 2.17 11.56
CA VAL A 261 -10.35 3.52 11.86
C VAL A 261 -11.70 3.80 11.21
N ALA A 262 -12.08 3.02 10.19
CA ALA A 262 -13.42 2.96 9.61
C ALA A 262 -13.63 1.58 8.98
N TRP A 263 -14.84 1.04 9.04
CA TRP A 263 -15.15 -0.26 8.43
C TRP A 263 -16.63 -0.40 8.10
N SER A 264 -16.90 -1.34 7.20
CA SER A 264 -18.23 -1.70 6.76
C SER A 264 -18.95 -2.66 7.71
N GLY A 265 -20.28 -2.62 7.66
CA GLY A 265 -21.14 -3.50 8.44
C GLY A 265 -21.13 -3.24 9.94
N ARG A 266 -21.98 -3.96 10.68
CA ARG A 266 -22.08 -3.86 12.14
C ARG A 266 -21.10 -4.83 12.80
N ARG A 267 -19.80 -4.54 12.64
CA ARG A 267 -18.70 -5.26 13.28
C ARG A 267 -18.12 -4.42 14.40
N THR A 268 -17.58 -5.08 15.43
CA THR A 268 -16.96 -4.42 16.58
C THR A 268 -15.53 -4.91 16.72
N LEU A 269 -14.65 -4.02 17.18
CA LEU A 269 -13.29 -4.41 17.54
C LEU A 269 -13.29 -5.26 18.81
N ASP A 270 -12.35 -6.18 18.92
CA ASP A 270 -12.02 -6.83 20.18
C ASP A 270 -11.16 -5.92 21.08
N GLU A 271 -10.82 -6.39 22.28
CA GLU A 271 -10.05 -5.61 23.27
C GLU A 271 -8.65 -5.20 22.81
N VAL A 272 -8.06 -5.94 21.86
CA VAL A 272 -6.72 -5.68 21.34
C VAL A 272 -6.75 -4.91 20.00
N GLY A 273 -7.95 -4.65 19.46
CA GLY A 273 -8.16 -3.83 18.26
C GLY A 273 -8.29 -4.62 16.95
N ASN A 274 -8.47 -5.94 17.00
CA ASN A 274 -8.75 -6.74 15.81
C ASN A 274 -10.20 -6.58 15.37
N LEU A 275 -10.42 -6.62 14.06
CA LEU A 275 -11.75 -6.55 13.46
C LEU A 275 -12.09 -7.89 12.80
N PRO A 276 -13.27 -8.49 13.08
CA PRO A 276 -13.73 -9.68 12.38
C PRO A 276 -13.77 -9.49 10.86
N SER A 277 -13.56 -10.58 10.10
CA SER A 277 -13.64 -10.55 8.64
C SER A 277 -15.01 -10.05 8.16
N VAL A 278 -15.01 -9.31 7.04
CA VAL A 278 -16.22 -8.87 6.34
C VAL A 278 -16.95 -10.03 5.64
N GLY A 279 -16.28 -11.19 5.52
CA GLY A 279 -16.76 -12.35 4.79
C GLY A 279 -16.23 -12.40 3.35
N ASN A 280 -16.70 -13.39 2.60
CA ASN A 280 -16.35 -13.60 1.20
C ASN A 280 -17.60 -14.04 0.42
N THR A 281 -17.85 -13.37 -0.69
CA THR A 281 -19.01 -13.61 -1.59
C THR A 281 -18.58 -14.14 -2.96
N VAL A 282 -17.31 -14.52 -3.13
CA VAL A 282 -16.79 -15.07 -4.37
C VAL A 282 -17.40 -16.44 -4.64
N ASP A 283 -17.96 -16.61 -5.84
CA ASP A 283 -18.28 -17.90 -6.43
C ASP A 283 -17.13 -18.31 -7.35
N VAL A 284 -16.31 -19.24 -6.87
CA VAL A 284 -15.12 -19.74 -7.57
C VAL A 284 -15.48 -20.46 -8.87
N LYS A 285 -16.65 -21.12 -8.94
CA LYS A 285 -17.04 -21.91 -10.12
C LYS A 285 -17.41 -21.03 -11.30
N THR A 286 -17.89 -19.83 -11.04
CA THR A 286 -18.30 -18.87 -12.07
C THR A 286 -17.36 -17.67 -12.16
N ALA A 287 -16.36 -17.59 -11.27
CA ALA A 287 -15.48 -16.43 -11.09
C ALA A 287 -16.28 -15.11 -10.98
N THR A 288 -17.37 -15.15 -10.21
CA THR A 288 -18.23 -14.00 -9.91
C THR A 288 -18.21 -13.70 -8.42
N TYR A 289 -18.80 -12.56 -8.04
CA TYR A 289 -19.01 -12.20 -6.64
C TYR A 289 -20.23 -11.28 -6.52
N VAL A 290 -20.84 -11.23 -5.34
CA VAL A 290 -21.95 -10.32 -5.06
C VAL A 290 -21.45 -9.16 -4.20
N ASN A 291 -21.64 -7.94 -4.66
CA ASN A 291 -21.20 -6.72 -3.95
C ASN A 291 -22.16 -6.31 -2.82
N SER A 292 -22.66 -7.29 -2.04
CA SER A 292 -23.66 -7.11 -0.98
C SER A 292 -23.06 -6.86 0.40
N ILE A 293 -21.75 -7.09 0.56
CA ILE A 293 -20.95 -6.75 1.74
C ILE A 293 -20.06 -5.55 1.43
N GLY A 294 -19.44 -4.96 2.46
CA GLY A 294 -18.63 -3.75 2.29
C GLY A 294 -19.46 -2.46 2.16
N ASN A 295 -18.77 -1.31 2.11
CA ASN A 295 -19.37 0.01 1.85
C ASN A 295 -18.72 0.66 0.62
N ALA A 296 -19.45 1.49 -0.13
CA ALA A 296 -18.89 2.21 -1.26
C ALA A 296 -17.87 3.29 -0.85
N GLU A 297 -18.06 3.87 0.32
CA GLU A 297 -17.28 4.97 0.85
C GLU A 297 -17.06 4.76 2.35
N LEU A 298 -15.87 5.11 2.83
CA LEU A 298 -15.51 5.10 4.24
C LEU A 298 -14.85 6.43 4.59
N PHE A 299 -15.28 7.03 5.71
CA PHE A 299 -14.77 8.29 6.23
C PHE A 299 -14.56 8.18 7.73
N SER A 300 -13.49 8.79 8.25
CA SER A 300 -13.23 8.87 9.68
C SER A 300 -12.47 10.14 10.03
N VAL A 301 -12.72 10.66 11.23
CA VAL A 301 -11.85 11.62 11.91
C VAL A 301 -11.33 10.90 13.15
N TRP A 302 -10.05 10.54 13.14
CA TRP A 302 -9.45 9.66 14.15
C TRP A 302 -8.27 10.34 14.83
N THR A 303 -8.19 10.25 16.15
CA THR A 303 -7.09 10.78 16.96
C THR A 303 -6.22 9.63 17.45
N ASP A 304 -4.90 9.77 17.37
CA ASP A 304 -3.97 8.74 17.86
C ASP A 304 -4.07 8.59 19.39
N PRO A 305 -4.55 7.46 19.92
CA PRO A 305 -4.74 7.27 21.35
C PRO A 305 -3.44 7.02 22.13
N ALA A 306 -2.34 6.72 21.42
CA ALA A 306 -1.05 6.38 22.01
C ALA A 306 0.06 7.26 21.42
N PHE A 307 -0.25 8.53 21.18
CA PHE A 307 0.72 9.51 20.70
C PHE A 307 1.70 9.89 21.79
N ASP A 308 2.98 9.96 21.43
CA ASP A 308 4.04 10.52 22.25
C ASP A 308 4.73 11.61 21.43
N ALA A 309 4.65 12.85 21.92
CA ALA A 309 5.20 14.02 21.25
C ALA A 309 6.73 14.01 21.18
N ALA A 310 7.42 13.19 21.98
CA ALA A 310 8.88 13.10 21.96
C ALA A 310 9.42 12.16 20.88
N LEU A 311 8.56 11.37 20.22
CA LEU A 311 9.00 10.30 19.33
C LEU A 311 8.72 10.64 17.86
N HIS A 312 9.73 10.48 17.01
CA HIS A 312 9.51 10.51 15.56
C HIS A 312 8.53 9.41 15.15
N ALA A 313 7.58 9.74 14.28
CA ALA A 313 6.59 8.79 13.80
C ALA A 313 6.21 9.04 12.33
N PHE A 314 5.62 8.03 11.69
CA PHE A 314 4.87 8.20 10.45
C PHE A 314 3.50 7.54 10.56
N TYR A 315 2.57 8.00 9.73
CA TYR A 315 1.22 7.48 9.60
C TYR A 315 0.89 7.38 8.12
N TYR A 316 0.43 6.24 7.64
CA TYR A 316 -0.16 6.13 6.31
C TYR A 316 -1.47 5.35 6.36
N VAL A 317 -2.34 5.60 5.38
CA VAL A 317 -3.64 4.95 5.26
C VAL A 317 -3.51 3.72 4.38
N ARG A 318 -4.16 2.62 4.78
CA ARG A 318 -4.42 1.45 3.95
C ARG A 318 -5.93 1.23 3.84
N ALA A 319 -6.50 1.39 2.64
CA ALA A 319 -7.90 1.08 2.36
C ALA A 319 -7.99 -0.30 1.70
N ILE A 320 -8.92 -1.15 2.14
CA ILE A 320 -9.00 -2.56 1.75
C ILE A 320 -10.39 -2.84 1.18
N GLU A 321 -10.46 -3.46 0.01
CA GLU A 321 -11.69 -3.95 -0.61
C GLU A 321 -12.11 -5.32 -0.05
N ILE A 322 -13.37 -5.67 -0.25
CA ILE A 322 -13.86 -7.04 -0.03
C ILE A 322 -13.20 -8.01 -1.02
N PRO A 323 -13.20 -9.33 -0.74
CA PRO A 323 -12.65 -10.30 -1.68
C PRO A 323 -13.36 -10.29 -3.04
N THR A 324 -12.59 -10.30 -4.12
CA THR A 324 -13.05 -10.50 -5.50
C THR A 324 -12.31 -11.67 -6.15
N PRO A 325 -12.81 -12.27 -7.24
CA PRO A 325 -12.12 -13.35 -7.94
C PRO A 325 -10.80 -12.85 -8.55
N ARG A 326 -9.70 -13.52 -8.23
CA ARG A 326 -8.38 -13.30 -8.84
C ARG A 326 -8.40 -13.68 -10.32
N TRP A 327 -7.52 -13.11 -11.12
CA TRP A 327 -7.38 -13.32 -12.55
C TRP A 327 -7.18 -14.80 -12.86
N SER A 328 -6.44 -15.52 -12.01
CA SER A 328 -6.18 -16.95 -12.18
C SER A 328 -7.45 -17.79 -12.05
N THR A 329 -8.38 -17.38 -11.18
CA THR A 329 -9.71 -17.99 -11.05
C THR A 329 -10.54 -17.75 -12.29
N ARG A 330 -10.49 -16.53 -12.83
CA ARG A 330 -11.23 -16.13 -14.03
C ARG A 330 -10.74 -16.88 -15.27
N ASP A 331 -9.43 -16.98 -15.43
CA ASP A 331 -8.82 -17.73 -16.52
C ASP A 331 -9.17 -19.23 -16.44
N ALA A 332 -9.18 -19.81 -15.23
CA ALA A 332 -9.51 -21.23 -15.05
C ALA A 332 -10.97 -21.51 -15.46
N VAL A 333 -11.90 -20.65 -15.05
CA VAL A 333 -13.31 -20.71 -15.48
C VAL A 333 -13.45 -20.53 -16.98
N ALA A 334 -12.74 -19.57 -17.58
CA ALA A 334 -12.78 -19.33 -19.02
C ALA A 334 -12.27 -20.52 -19.85
N LEU A 335 -11.29 -21.26 -19.33
CA LEU A 335 -10.74 -22.46 -19.95
C LEU A 335 -11.49 -23.75 -19.60
N GLY A 336 -12.39 -23.73 -18.61
CA GLY A 336 -13.10 -24.91 -18.12
C GLY A 336 -12.17 -25.91 -17.41
N ILE A 337 -11.15 -25.42 -16.71
CA ILE A 337 -10.18 -26.24 -15.96
C ILE A 337 -10.21 -25.88 -14.46
N ASP A 338 -9.62 -26.75 -13.63
CA ASP A 338 -9.36 -26.43 -12.22
C ASP A 338 -8.23 -25.39 -12.10
N ILE A 339 -8.26 -24.58 -11.04
CA ILE A 339 -7.21 -23.60 -10.74
C ILE A 339 -5.88 -24.34 -10.48
N PRO A 340 -4.84 -24.15 -11.32
CA PRO A 340 -3.59 -24.87 -11.16
C PRO A 340 -2.84 -24.47 -9.89
N GLY A 341 -2.11 -25.43 -9.29
CA GLY A 341 -1.08 -25.13 -8.28
C GLY A 341 -1.57 -24.50 -6.98
N GLY A 342 -2.87 -24.59 -6.67
CA GLY A 342 -3.43 -24.02 -5.44
C GLY A 342 -3.34 -22.49 -5.36
N LEU A 343 -3.36 -21.81 -6.51
CA LEU A 343 -3.37 -20.35 -6.55
C LEU A 343 -4.56 -19.77 -5.77
N PRO A 344 -4.43 -18.56 -5.19
CA PRO A 344 -5.54 -17.94 -4.47
C PRO A 344 -6.78 -17.81 -5.35
N GLU A 345 -7.91 -18.27 -4.83
CA GLU A 345 -9.20 -18.21 -5.54
C GLU A 345 -9.75 -16.77 -5.59
N SER A 346 -9.34 -15.94 -4.62
CA SER A 346 -9.78 -14.56 -4.46
C SER A 346 -8.64 -13.66 -4.01
N ILE A 347 -8.82 -12.36 -4.20
CA ILE A 347 -7.87 -11.31 -3.85
C ILE A 347 -8.61 -10.17 -3.12
N THR A 348 -7.91 -9.47 -2.22
CA THR A 348 -8.40 -8.27 -1.52
C THR A 348 -7.55 -7.07 -1.90
N GLU A 349 -8.01 -6.39 -2.93
CA GLU A 349 -7.39 -5.19 -3.48
C GLU A 349 -7.38 -4.05 -2.45
N ARG A 350 -6.45 -3.12 -2.63
CA ARG A 350 -6.16 -2.11 -1.62
C ARG A 350 -5.46 -0.88 -2.19
N ALA A 351 -5.46 0.17 -1.39
CA ALA A 351 -4.75 1.41 -1.68
C ALA A 351 -3.97 1.92 -0.46
N TRP A 352 -2.88 2.62 -0.72
CA TRP A 352 -1.98 3.18 0.28
C TRP A 352 -1.75 4.66 0.05
N SER A 353 -2.05 5.50 1.04
CA SER A 353 -1.69 6.92 0.98
C SER A 353 -0.19 7.11 1.16
N SER A 354 0.38 8.19 0.62
CA SER A 354 1.68 8.67 1.13
C SER A 354 1.63 8.85 2.67
N PRO A 355 2.75 8.65 3.38
CA PRO A 355 2.80 8.89 4.81
C PRO A 355 2.71 10.37 5.17
N ILE A 356 2.07 10.69 6.29
CA ILE A 356 2.29 11.92 7.06
C ILE A 356 3.34 11.61 8.11
N TRP A 357 4.35 12.45 8.20
CA TRP A 357 5.47 12.31 9.14
C TRP A 357 5.27 13.21 10.33
N TYR A 358 5.57 12.75 11.54
CA TYR A 358 5.68 13.57 12.72
C TYR A 358 7.15 13.75 13.10
N VAL A 359 7.55 15.00 13.26
CA VAL A 359 8.90 15.40 13.67
C VAL A 359 8.76 16.19 14.97
N PRO A 360 9.27 15.67 16.10
CA PRO A 360 9.29 16.34 17.41
C PRO A 360 10.01 17.70 17.41
#